data_AF-A0A0L0DEM7-F1
#
_entry.id   AF-A0A0L0DEM7-F1
#
_cell.length_a   1.000
_cell.length_b   1.000
_cell.length_c   1.000
_cell.angle_alpha   90.00
_cell.angle_beta   90.00
_cell.angle_gamma   90.00
#
_symmetry.space_group_name_H-M   'P 1'
#
loop_
_entity.id
_entity.type
_entity.pdbx_description
1 polymer ?
#
loop_
_entity_poly.entity_id
_entity_poly.type
_entity_poly.pdbx_seq_one_letter_code
_entity_poly.pdbx_strand_id
1 'polypeptide(L)'
;MAIVNPLGANSPCTVHAATFTAALTDASGTVLGTLTTPWTPTAMPNPTTVALDIATSLIFPLHSDGTAFAAWVSCFVDAPQISLTLTGTASVNATLAAGTMILASLPFDVAIPLTGFSGFTAPGATRVISFSLPGNAPTGGVMLDIDAELTNPSVASFDLGSVDLGVFHPSGARLGSVTVGSLAMTPGPNALSMTGVFDPHSSALPAASDTISKYLSGRNASLVVRGTSGTTSAAWLRSVITSLTIPVTLPPSNDSVIHGIAMKRLNFDVFPVASPTVAGTALAIWACAFHITLDISALALDFTIFVNGSALGSAAVPWTPAVSSQAAGTLVVSFDHTPLTVASGPPFRSSLTTCSSTPTHPFVWSAPLRLRRKLRLATSPSRRSRSTSQSFCSALPASPTLPSTSALPSLTPRSPTTSSPSSSTLASTTRRPLAVTSGGLSSTSATRA
;
A
#
# COMPACT_ATOMS: atom_id res chain seq x y z
N MET A 1 -29.75 -32.61 -4.16
CA MET A 1 -29.77 -33.99 -4.70
C MET A 1 -31.23 -34.39 -4.89
N ALA A 2 -31.62 -34.96 -6.03
CA ALA A 2 -32.97 -35.49 -6.21
C ALA A 2 -33.01 -36.95 -5.72
N ILE A 3 -33.93 -37.27 -4.81
CA ILE A 3 -34.19 -38.67 -4.41
C ILE A 3 -35.34 -39.15 -5.29
N VAL A 4 -35.03 -39.98 -6.29
CA VAL A 4 -36.05 -40.60 -7.14
C VAL A 4 -36.66 -41.76 -6.36
N ASN A 5 -37.99 -41.76 -6.18
CA ASN A 5 -38.68 -42.86 -5.52
C ASN A 5 -38.58 -44.14 -6.37
N PRO A 6 -37.94 -45.23 -5.89
CA PRO A 6 -37.80 -46.47 -6.66
C PRO A 6 -39.13 -47.20 -6.89
N LEU A 7 -40.18 -46.88 -6.12
CA LEU A 7 -41.53 -47.41 -6.32
C LEU A 7 -42.40 -46.56 -7.28
N GLY A 8 -41.83 -45.49 -7.86
CA GLY A 8 -42.52 -44.59 -8.78
C GLY A 8 -43.14 -43.36 -8.11
N ALA A 9 -43.48 -42.36 -8.91
CA ALA A 9 -43.85 -41.01 -8.45
C ALA A 9 -45.12 -40.96 -7.56
N ASN A 10 -46.01 -41.95 -7.66
CA ASN A 10 -47.27 -41.98 -6.93
C ASN A 10 -47.22 -42.80 -5.63
N SER A 11 -46.13 -43.53 -5.37
CA SER A 11 -46.00 -44.32 -4.14
C SER A 11 -45.63 -43.43 -2.95
N PRO A 12 -46.27 -43.59 -1.78
CA PRO A 12 -45.89 -42.82 -0.60
C PRO A 12 -44.45 -43.13 -0.18
N CYS A 13 -43.67 -42.06 0.06
CA CYS A 13 -42.29 -42.12 0.54
C CYS A 13 -42.08 -41.02 1.59
N THR A 14 -41.68 -41.39 2.80
CA THR A 14 -41.40 -40.45 3.90
C THR A 14 -39.96 -40.60 4.34
N VAL A 15 -39.15 -39.55 4.22
CA VAL A 15 -37.75 -39.57 4.66
C VAL A 15 -37.67 -39.19 6.15
N HIS A 16 -37.00 -40.03 6.95
CA HIS A 16 -36.87 -39.88 8.40
C HIS A 16 -35.47 -39.41 8.84
N ALA A 17 -34.42 -39.86 8.16
CA ALA A 17 -33.05 -39.43 8.38
C ALA A 17 -32.20 -39.72 7.14
N ALA A 18 -31.09 -39.03 6.97
CA ALA A 18 -30.02 -39.45 6.09
C ALA A 18 -28.65 -39.05 6.67
N THR A 19 -27.62 -39.81 6.30
CA THR A 19 -26.23 -39.49 6.61
C THR A 19 -25.46 -39.37 5.31
N PHE A 20 -24.72 -38.28 5.14
CA PHE A 20 -23.90 -38.03 3.96
C PHE A 20 -22.43 -38.05 4.37
N THR A 21 -21.64 -38.85 3.67
CA THR A 21 -20.18 -38.88 3.79
C THR A 21 -19.61 -38.50 2.43
N ALA A 22 -18.86 -37.40 2.37
CA ALA A 22 -18.29 -36.87 1.14
C ALA A 22 -16.81 -36.54 1.28
N ALA A 23 -16.07 -36.76 0.20
CA ALA A 23 -14.79 -36.12 -0.07
C ALA A 23 -15.03 -34.90 -0.96
N LEU A 24 -14.37 -33.80 -0.60
CA LEU A 24 -14.24 -32.62 -1.43
C LEU A 24 -12.99 -32.81 -2.30
N THR A 25 -13.14 -32.77 -3.61
CA THR A 25 -12.06 -32.98 -4.57
C THR A 25 -11.92 -31.79 -5.52
N ASP A 26 -10.69 -31.55 -5.99
CA ASP A 26 -10.45 -30.62 -7.10
C ASP A 26 -10.68 -31.28 -8.47
N ALA A 27 -10.49 -30.50 -9.54
CA ALA A 27 -10.61 -30.97 -10.92
C ALA A 27 -9.58 -32.06 -11.32
N SER A 28 -8.55 -32.31 -10.50
CA SER A 28 -7.58 -33.40 -10.71
C SER A 28 -7.96 -34.69 -9.96
N GLY A 29 -9.00 -34.65 -9.11
CA GLY A 29 -9.38 -35.73 -8.21
C GLY A 29 -8.61 -35.74 -6.88
N THR A 30 -7.84 -34.69 -6.58
CA THR A 30 -7.10 -34.59 -5.31
C THR A 30 -8.08 -34.28 -4.18
N VAL A 31 -8.07 -35.10 -3.11
CA VAL A 31 -8.94 -34.91 -1.94
C VAL A 31 -8.44 -33.72 -1.11
N LEU A 32 -9.24 -32.67 -1.06
CA LEU A 32 -9.02 -31.43 -0.32
C LEU A 32 -9.49 -31.53 1.14
N GLY A 33 -10.52 -32.33 1.39
CA GLY A 33 -11.18 -32.46 2.69
C GLY A 33 -12.23 -33.57 2.68
N THR A 34 -12.66 -33.99 3.85
CA THR A 34 -13.82 -34.86 4.05
C THR A 34 -14.88 -34.18 4.90
N LEU A 35 -16.09 -34.66 4.76
CA LEU A 35 -17.30 -34.07 5.29
C LEU A 35 -18.25 -35.20 5.69
N THR A 36 -18.76 -35.17 6.91
CA THR A 36 -19.76 -36.15 7.37
C THR A 36 -20.90 -35.41 8.04
N THR A 37 -22.10 -35.52 7.49
CA THR A 37 -23.29 -34.82 7.99
C THR A 37 -24.38 -35.83 8.36
N PRO A 38 -24.75 -35.94 9.65
CA PRO A 38 -26.02 -36.53 10.03
C PRO A 38 -27.12 -35.49 9.80
N TRP A 39 -28.19 -35.88 9.11
CA TRP A 39 -29.33 -35.01 8.83
C TRP A 39 -30.64 -35.73 9.20
N THR A 40 -31.44 -35.06 10.02
CA THR A 40 -32.73 -35.55 10.52
C THR A 40 -33.81 -34.53 10.20
N PRO A 41 -34.52 -34.65 9.07
CA PRO A 41 -35.61 -33.74 8.75
C PRO A 41 -36.80 -34.01 9.67
N THR A 42 -37.60 -32.98 9.94
CA THR A 42 -39.02 -33.21 10.22
C THR A 42 -39.62 -33.96 9.03
N ALA A 43 -40.23 -35.11 9.28
CA ALA A 43 -40.63 -36.09 8.29
C ALA A 43 -41.26 -35.47 7.03
N MET A 44 -40.62 -35.66 5.87
CA MET A 44 -41.08 -35.10 4.61
C MET A 44 -41.89 -36.15 3.83
N PRO A 45 -43.21 -35.98 3.65
CA PRO A 45 -44.02 -36.84 2.81
C PRO A 45 -43.84 -36.50 1.32
N ASN A 46 -43.58 -37.52 0.52
CA ASN A 46 -43.44 -37.49 -0.94
C ASN A 46 -42.48 -36.41 -1.50
N PRO A 47 -41.23 -36.30 -0.99
CA PRO A 47 -40.29 -35.31 -1.48
C PRO A 47 -39.81 -35.67 -2.89
N THR A 48 -40.17 -34.85 -3.88
CA THR A 48 -39.62 -34.94 -5.25
C THR A 48 -38.19 -34.40 -5.34
N THR A 49 -37.83 -33.48 -4.45
CA THR A 49 -36.48 -32.95 -4.26
C THR A 49 -36.20 -32.83 -2.77
N VAL A 50 -35.03 -33.29 -2.32
CA VAL A 50 -34.52 -33.03 -0.97
C VAL A 50 -33.49 -31.90 -1.06
N ALA A 51 -33.86 -30.74 -0.53
CA ALA A 51 -32.91 -29.70 -0.20
C ALA A 51 -32.18 -30.10 1.08
N LEU A 52 -30.85 -30.18 1.01
CA LEU A 52 -30.00 -30.48 2.14
C LEU A 52 -29.15 -29.24 2.41
N ASP A 53 -29.25 -28.67 3.61
CA ASP A 53 -28.31 -27.65 4.06
C ASP A 53 -27.12 -28.35 4.72
N ILE A 54 -25.92 -28.07 4.22
CA ILE A 54 -24.67 -28.72 4.63
C ILE A 54 -23.96 -27.77 5.61
N ALA A 55 -24.53 -27.66 6.81
CA ALA A 55 -24.02 -26.81 7.89
C ALA A 55 -22.94 -27.53 8.72
N THR A 56 -21.84 -27.96 8.10
CA THR A 56 -20.79 -28.74 8.77
C THR A 56 -19.38 -28.31 8.37
N SER A 57 -18.46 -28.33 9.34
CA SER A 57 -17.04 -28.04 9.11
C SER A 57 -16.35 -29.07 8.22
N LEU A 58 -15.47 -28.61 7.33
CA LEU A 58 -14.60 -29.47 6.55
C LEU A 58 -13.51 -30.10 7.46
N ILE A 59 -13.33 -31.41 7.38
CA ILE A 59 -12.28 -32.14 8.10
C ILE A 59 -11.14 -32.39 7.11
N PHE A 60 -9.97 -31.79 7.34
CA PHE A 60 -8.81 -32.05 6.49
C PHE A 60 -8.30 -33.49 6.66
N PRO A 61 -7.82 -34.16 5.59
CA PRO A 61 -7.26 -35.50 5.72
C PRO A 61 -6.01 -35.45 6.62
N LEU A 62 -5.89 -36.40 7.55
CA LEU A 62 -4.73 -36.47 8.45
C LEU A 62 -3.42 -36.46 7.63
N HIS A 63 -2.40 -35.81 8.20
CA HIS A 63 -1.04 -35.65 7.64
C HIS A 63 -0.88 -34.67 6.45
N SER A 64 -1.93 -33.96 6.04
CA SER A 64 -1.82 -32.95 4.95
C SER A 64 -1.68 -31.49 5.43
N ASP A 65 -2.03 -31.18 6.68
CA ASP A 65 -2.15 -29.82 7.26
C ASP A 65 -2.94 -28.82 6.39
N GLY A 66 -3.82 -29.33 5.51
CA GLY A 66 -4.57 -28.54 4.54
C GLY A 66 -3.75 -28.06 3.33
N THR A 67 -2.58 -28.64 3.05
CA THR A 67 -1.69 -28.20 1.94
C THR A 67 -2.36 -28.29 0.57
N ALA A 68 -3.06 -29.39 0.27
CA ALA A 68 -3.83 -29.52 -0.97
C ALA A 68 -4.95 -28.47 -1.07
N PHE A 69 -5.63 -28.19 0.05
CA PHE A 69 -6.63 -27.13 0.13
C PHE A 69 -6.02 -25.74 -0.04
N ALA A 70 -4.84 -25.45 0.53
CA ALA A 70 -4.13 -24.19 0.32
C ALA A 70 -3.78 -23.97 -1.15
N ALA A 71 -3.26 -24.99 -1.83
CA ALA A 71 -2.97 -24.94 -3.26
C ALA A 71 -4.24 -24.68 -4.09
N TRP A 72 -5.34 -25.38 -3.76
CA TRP A 72 -6.64 -25.15 -4.41
C TRP A 72 -7.18 -23.74 -4.15
N VAL A 73 -7.09 -23.21 -2.93
CA VAL A 73 -7.52 -21.84 -2.59
C VAL A 73 -6.66 -20.80 -3.33
N SER A 74 -5.35 -21.00 -3.45
CA SER A 74 -4.49 -20.12 -4.27
C SER A 74 -4.93 -20.13 -5.74
N CYS A 75 -5.15 -21.31 -6.33
CA CYS A 75 -5.70 -21.43 -7.69
C CYS A 75 -7.08 -20.78 -7.84
N PHE A 76 -7.93 -20.85 -6.82
CA PHE A 76 -9.26 -20.24 -6.79
C PHE A 76 -9.24 -18.71 -6.68
N VAL A 77 -8.23 -18.13 -6.02
CA VAL A 77 -7.98 -16.69 -6.02
C VAL A 77 -7.52 -16.22 -7.41
N ASP A 78 -6.60 -16.96 -8.05
CA ASP A 78 -6.04 -16.54 -9.34
C ASP A 78 -7.00 -16.79 -10.53
N ALA A 79 -7.80 -17.86 -10.49
CA ALA A 79 -8.70 -18.24 -11.58
C ALA A 79 -9.99 -17.39 -11.64
N PRO A 80 -10.60 -17.23 -12.83
CA PRO A 80 -11.93 -16.61 -12.96
C PRO A 80 -13.07 -17.55 -12.55
N GLN A 81 -12.87 -18.86 -12.73
CA GLN A 81 -13.79 -19.90 -12.29
C GLN A 81 -12.99 -21.18 -12.01
N ILE A 82 -13.38 -21.92 -10.98
CA ILE A 82 -12.85 -23.26 -10.67
C ILE A 82 -14.02 -24.23 -10.44
N SER A 83 -13.81 -25.52 -10.68
CA SER A 83 -14.75 -26.56 -10.27
C SER A 83 -14.31 -27.19 -8.95
N LEU A 84 -15.29 -27.48 -8.10
CA LEU A 84 -15.14 -28.19 -6.84
C LEU A 84 -16.07 -29.39 -6.89
N THR A 85 -15.55 -30.61 -6.83
CA THR A 85 -16.36 -31.83 -6.90
C THR A 85 -16.64 -32.36 -5.50
N LEU A 86 -17.91 -32.70 -5.23
CA LEU A 86 -18.34 -33.35 -4.00
C LEU A 86 -18.68 -34.81 -4.35
N THR A 87 -17.77 -35.72 -3.99
CA THR A 87 -17.86 -37.16 -4.28
C THR A 87 -18.13 -37.91 -3.00
N GLY A 88 -19.08 -38.84 -2.97
CA GLY A 88 -19.45 -39.46 -1.70
C GLY A 88 -20.55 -40.51 -1.75
N THR A 89 -20.99 -40.91 -0.56
CA THR A 89 -22.11 -41.82 -0.37
C THR A 89 -23.14 -41.24 0.60
N ALA A 90 -24.41 -41.42 0.26
CA ALA A 90 -25.56 -41.07 1.09
C ALA A 90 -26.23 -42.35 1.59
N SER A 91 -26.60 -42.39 2.87
CA SER A 91 -27.42 -43.44 3.44
C SER A 91 -28.73 -42.84 3.95
N VAL A 92 -29.87 -43.26 3.42
CA VAL A 92 -31.19 -42.66 3.69
C VAL A 92 -32.10 -43.67 4.39
N ASN A 93 -32.67 -43.30 5.53
CA ASN A 93 -33.73 -44.04 6.21
C ASN A 93 -35.09 -43.45 5.80
N ALA A 94 -35.92 -44.24 5.12
CA ALA A 94 -37.20 -43.81 4.59
C ALA A 94 -38.28 -44.88 4.72
N THR A 95 -39.52 -44.46 4.95
CA THR A 95 -40.70 -45.33 4.94
C THR A 95 -41.41 -45.23 3.60
N LEU A 96 -41.45 -46.34 2.88
CA LEU A 96 -42.10 -46.53 1.59
C LEU A 96 -43.44 -47.25 1.79
N ALA A 97 -44.26 -47.35 0.74
CA ALA A 97 -45.48 -48.17 0.73
C ALA A 97 -45.24 -49.65 1.13
N ALA A 98 -44.03 -50.16 0.91
CA ALA A 98 -43.62 -51.52 1.27
C ALA A 98 -43.06 -51.67 2.71
N GLY A 99 -42.96 -50.58 3.48
CA GLY A 99 -42.38 -50.54 4.82
C GLY A 99 -41.17 -49.62 4.95
N THR A 100 -40.58 -49.58 6.15
CA THR A 100 -39.36 -48.79 6.44
C THR A 100 -38.12 -49.49 5.90
N MET A 101 -37.31 -48.76 5.13
CA MET A 101 -36.10 -49.26 4.47
C MET A 101 -34.94 -48.29 4.65
N ILE A 102 -33.73 -48.83 4.74
CA ILE A 102 -32.48 -48.06 4.72
C ILE A 102 -31.84 -48.24 3.35
N LEU A 103 -31.85 -47.19 2.53
CA LEU A 103 -31.08 -47.12 1.28
C LEU A 103 -29.65 -46.69 1.63
N ALA A 104 -28.78 -47.66 1.91
CA ALA A 104 -27.39 -47.41 2.25
C ALA A 104 -26.51 -47.18 1.02
N SER A 105 -25.42 -46.43 1.20
CA SER A 105 -24.32 -46.30 0.24
C SER A 105 -24.70 -45.84 -1.18
N LEU A 106 -25.72 -44.98 -1.32
CA LEU A 106 -26.07 -44.35 -2.59
C LEU A 106 -24.93 -43.42 -3.06
N PRO A 107 -24.21 -43.73 -4.15
CA PRO A 107 -23.11 -42.90 -4.60
C PRO A 107 -23.63 -41.58 -5.20
N PHE A 108 -22.88 -40.50 -5.00
CA PHE A 108 -23.08 -39.24 -5.69
C PHE A 108 -21.75 -38.60 -6.08
N ASP A 109 -21.77 -37.90 -7.21
CA ASP A 109 -20.69 -37.05 -7.71
C ASP A 109 -21.35 -35.77 -8.23
N VAL A 110 -20.99 -34.63 -7.66
CA VAL A 110 -21.58 -33.32 -7.96
C VAL A 110 -20.47 -32.31 -8.18
N ALA A 111 -20.29 -31.88 -9.43
CA ALA A 111 -19.42 -30.76 -9.76
C ALA A 111 -20.12 -29.42 -9.47
N ILE A 112 -19.52 -28.62 -8.59
CA ILE A 112 -19.97 -27.29 -8.18
C ILE A 112 -19.05 -26.26 -8.86
N PRO A 113 -19.52 -25.50 -9.85
CA PRO A 113 -18.75 -24.38 -10.39
C PRO A 113 -18.73 -23.22 -9.39
N LEU A 114 -17.55 -22.69 -9.11
CA LEU A 114 -17.34 -21.54 -8.24
C LEU A 114 -16.65 -20.42 -9.01
N THR A 115 -17.25 -19.23 -9.01
CA THR A 115 -16.60 -18.00 -9.50
C THR A 115 -15.40 -17.69 -8.61
N GLY A 116 -14.21 -17.57 -9.21
CA GLY A 116 -12.97 -17.21 -8.52
C GLY A 116 -12.68 -15.72 -8.60
N PHE A 117 -11.59 -15.27 -7.97
CA PHE A 117 -11.29 -13.84 -7.84
C PHE A 117 -10.57 -13.23 -9.05
N SER A 118 -10.19 -14.03 -10.06
CA SER A 118 -9.45 -13.57 -11.26
C SER A 118 -8.15 -12.81 -10.92
N GLY A 119 -7.48 -13.15 -9.82
CA GLY A 119 -6.32 -12.42 -9.31
C GLY A 119 -6.60 -10.95 -8.98
N PHE A 120 -7.87 -10.59 -8.70
CA PHE A 120 -8.36 -9.22 -8.53
C PHE A 120 -8.09 -8.28 -9.72
N THR A 121 -7.94 -8.84 -10.93
CA THR A 121 -7.70 -8.08 -12.17
C THR A 121 -8.97 -7.50 -12.81
N ALA A 122 -10.16 -7.96 -12.38
CA ALA A 122 -11.43 -7.51 -12.94
C ALA A 122 -11.67 -6.00 -12.68
N PRO A 123 -12.28 -5.26 -13.62
CA PRO A 123 -12.57 -3.84 -13.43
C PRO A 123 -13.41 -3.59 -12.16
N GLY A 124 -12.91 -2.76 -11.25
CA GLY A 124 -13.57 -2.46 -9.97
C GLY A 124 -13.37 -3.51 -8.86
N ALA A 125 -12.57 -4.57 -9.09
CA ALA A 125 -12.22 -5.53 -8.04
C ALA A 125 -11.46 -4.88 -6.87
N THR A 126 -10.63 -3.87 -7.16
CA THR A 126 -9.92 -3.05 -6.18
C THR A 126 -10.23 -1.57 -6.38
N ARG A 127 -10.49 -0.84 -5.29
CA ARG A 127 -10.64 0.62 -5.31
C ARG A 127 -10.04 1.23 -4.05
N VAL A 128 -9.11 2.17 -4.19
CA VAL A 128 -8.68 3.01 -3.06
C VAL A 128 -9.74 4.11 -2.88
N ILE A 129 -10.32 4.22 -1.68
CA ILE A 129 -11.34 5.20 -1.32
C ILE A 129 -10.66 6.46 -0.76
N SER A 130 -9.76 6.27 0.21
CA SER A 130 -8.99 7.32 0.87
C SER A 130 -7.50 6.95 0.85
N PHE A 131 -6.64 7.96 0.84
CA PHE A 131 -5.21 7.79 1.04
C PHE A 131 -4.68 9.06 1.70
N SER A 132 -4.18 8.93 2.92
CA SER A 132 -3.62 10.03 3.69
C SER A 132 -2.20 9.71 4.15
N LEU A 133 -1.43 10.76 4.44
CA LEU A 133 -0.05 10.70 4.92
C LEU A 133 0.02 11.42 6.28
N PRO A 134 -0.35 10.77 7.40
CA PRO A 134 -0.54 11.43 8.69
C PRO A 134 0.72 12.08 9.27
N GLY A 135 1.91 11.60 8.87
CA GLY A 135 3.17 12.17 9.27
C GLY A 135 4.38 11.30 8.95
N ASN A 136 5.55 11.71 9.43
CA ASN A 136 6.76 10.90 9.39
C ASN A 136 6.68 9.76 10.44
N ALA A 137 7.10 8.55 10.10
CA ALA A 137 7.10 7.41 11.02
C ALA A 137 8.27 7.51 12.03
N PRO A 138 8.11 7.11 13.32
CA PRO A 138 9.15 7.24 14.34
C PRO A 138 10.43 6.44 14.04
N THR A 139 10.28 5.34 13.30
CA THR A 139 11.35 4.45 12.83
C THR A 139 12.02 4.92 11.53
N GLY A 140 11.59 6.05 10.98
CA GLY A 140 11.90 6.48 9.62
C GLY A 140 10.88 5.98 8.60
N GLY A 141 10.79 6.69 7.46
CA GLY A 141 9.72 6.52 6.49
C GLY A 141 8.52 7.45 6.75
N VAL A 142 7.44 7.23 6.02
CA VAL A 142 6.20 8.03 6.10
C VAL A 142 5.05 7.13 6.52
N MET A 143 4.22 7.56 7.47
CA MET A 143 3.01 6.84 7.85
C MET A 143 2.00 6.84 6.71
N LEU A 144 1.32 5.72 6.53
CA LEU A 144 0.23 5.52 5.59
C LEU A 144 -1.05 5.24 6.34
N ASP A 145 -2.14 5.83 5.88
CA ASP A 145 -3.50 5.56 6.32
C ASP A 145 -4.40 5.52 5.07
N ILE A 146 -5.07 4.39 4.87
CA ILE A 146 -5.65 4.00 3.58
C ILE A 146 -6.97 3.26 3.81
N ASP A 147 -8.07 3.82 3.32
CA ASP A 147 -9.32 3.09 3.13
C ASP A 147 -9.43 2.59 1.69
N ALA A 148 -9.79 1.33 1.51
CA ALA A 148 -9.99 0.69 0.23
C ALA A 148 -11.26 -0.17 0.23
N GLU A 149 -11.69 -0.56 -0.97
CA GLU A 149 -12.71 -1.57 -1.20
C GLU A 149 -12.12 -2.72 -2.01
N LEU A 150 -12.41 -3.94 -1.58
CA LEU A 150 -12.03 -5.19 -2.24
C LEU A 150 -13.30 -6.00 -2.53
N THR A 151 -13.61 -6.19 -3.81
CA THR A 151 -14.83 -6.90 -4.21
C THR A 151 -14.56 -8.40 -4.31
N ASN A 152 -15.39 -9.18 -3.62
CA ASN A 152 -15.47 -10.63 -3.74
C ASN A 152 -16.55 -11.00 -4.78
N PRO A 153 -16.19 -11.51 -5.97
CA PRO A 153 -17.16 -11.96 -6.97
C PRO A 153 -17.72 -13.35 -6.67
N SER A 154 -17.23 -14.03 -5.63
CA SER A 154 -17.63 -15.39 -5.29
C SER A 154 -18.77 -15.44 -4.28
N VAL A 155 -19.40 -16.61 -4.19
CA VAL A 155 -20.34 -16.97 -3.11
C VAL A 155 -19.62 -17.40 -1.82
N ALA A 156 -18.32 -17.71 -1.89
CA ALA A 156 -17.53 -18.13 -0.75
C ALA A 156 -17.10 -16.92 0.11
N SER A 157 -17.16 -17.09 1.45
CA SER A 157 -16.64 -16.12 2.42
C SER A 157 -15.37 -16.64 3.08
N PHE A 158 -14.44 -15.74 3.42
CA PHE A 158 -13.18 -16.06 4.08
C PHE A 158 -12.87 -15.07 5.20
N ASP A 159 -12.33 -15.55 6.30
CA ASP A 159 -11.77 -14.70 7.36
C ASP A 159 -10.28 -15.00 7.49
N LEU A 160 -9.45 -13.99 7.23
CA LEU A 160 -7.99 -14.06 7.31
C LEU A 160 -7.45 -13.47 8.63
N GLY A 161 -8.32 -12.87 9.47
CA GLY A 161 -7.92 -12.15 10.67
C GLY A 161 -7.02 -10.94 10.35
N SER A 162 -6.05 -10.67 11.22
CA SER A 162 -5.07 -9.60 10.97
C SER A 162 -4.02 -10.07 9.96
N VAL A 163 -3.76 -9.26 8.93
CA VAL A 163 -2.87 -9.60 7.80
C VAL A 163 -1.90 -8.45 7.51
N ASP A 164 -0.63 -8.79 7.36
CA ASP A 164 0.43 -7.88 6.92
C ASP A 164 0.65 -8.00 5.41
N LEU A 165 0.59 -6.86 4.73
CA LEU A 165 0.69 -6.74 3.28
C LEU A 165 1.93 -5.90 2.92
N GLY A 166 2.78 -6.41 2.03
CA GLY A 166 3.86 -5.66 1.41
C GLY A 166 3.37 -4.88 0.20
N VAL A 167 3.77 -3.62 0.08
CA VAL A 167 3.45 -2.77 -1.08
C VAL A 167 4.65 -2.71 -2.02
N PHE A 168 4.44 -3.02 -3.30
CA PHE A 168 5.48 -3.11 -4.32
C PHE A 168 5.13 -2.24 -5.54
N HIS A 169 6.16 -1.69 -6.16
CA HIS A 169 6.08 -1.13 -7.51
C HIS A 169 6.01 -2.29 -8.54
N PRO A 170 5.35 -2.12 -9.70
CA PRO A 170 5.30 -3.15 -10.76
C PRO A 170 6.66 -3.69 -11.24
N SER A 171 7.76 -2.98 -10.99
CA SER A 171 9.13 -3.49 -11.22
C SER A 171 9.65 -4.45 -10.14
N GLY A 172 8.80 -4.89 -9.19
CA GLY A 172 9.16 -5.76 -8.07
C GLY A 172 9.84 -5.08 -6.88
N ALA A 173 10.05 -3.75 -6.91
CA ALA A 173 10.69 -3.03 -5.81
C ALA A 173 9.71 -2.81 -4.63
N ARG A 174 10.08 -3.24 -3.42
CA ARG A 174 9.30 -2.97 -2.19
C ARG A 174 9.33 -1.48 -1.86
N LEU A 175 8.15 -0.90 -1.65
CA LEU A 175 7.93 0.50 -1.31
C LEU A 175 7.54 0.70 0.16
N GLY A 176 6.88 -0.28 0.77
CA GLY A 176 6.37 -0.19 2.13
C GLY A 176 5.67 -1.45 2.61
N SER A 177 5.01 -1.34 3.76
CA SER A 177 4.05 -2.34 4.27
C SER A 177 2.84 -1.66 4.90
N VAL A 178 1.70 -2.33 4.81
CA VAL A 178 0.44 -1.95 5.46
C VAL A 178 -0.15 -3.17 6.17
N THR A 179 -0.85 -2.96 7.28
CA THR A 179 -1.49 -4.00 8.08
C THR A 179 -3.00 -3.78 8.07
N VAL A 180 -3.76 -4.83 7.80
CA VAL A 180 -5.21 -4.91 7.98
C VAL A 180 -5.46 -5.56 9.33
N GLY A 181 -6.20 -4.92 10.24
CA GLY A 181 -6.48 -5.48 11.58
C GLY A 181 -7.47 -6.64 11.58
N SER A 182 -8.40 -6.67 10.62
CA SER A 182 -9.31 -7.78 10.39
C SER A 182 -9.73 -7.80 8.91
N LEU A 183 -9.34 -8.84 8.18
CA LEU A 183 -9.65 -9.06 6.76
C LEU A 183 -10.64 -10.21 6.63
N ALA A 184 -11.92 -9.89 6.85
CA ALA A 184 -13.05 -10.75 6.52
C ALA A 184 -13.62 -10.34 5.15
N MET A 185 -13.75 -11.30 4.24
CA MET A 185 -14.30 -11.13 2.90
C MET A 185 -15.61 -11.91 2.77
N THR A 186 -16.71 -11.20 2.58
CA THR A 186 -18.03 -11.75 2.23
C THR A 186 -18.33 -11.46 0.75
N PRO A 187 -19.29 -12.15 0.12
CA PRO A 187 -19.72 -11.88 -1.27
C PRO A 187 -20.10 -10.41 -1.49
N GLY A 188 -19.56 -9.79 -2.54
CA GLY A 188 -19.74 -8.37 -2.84
C GLY A 188 -18.59 -7.47 -2.36
N PRO A 189 -18.82 -6.15 -2.24
CA PRO A 189 -17.79 -5.19 -1.86
C PRO A 189 -17.47 -5.24 -0.35
N ASN A 190 -16.19 -5.36 -0.01
CA ASN A 190 -15.70 -5.34 1.37
C ASN A 190 -14.83 -4.10 1.61
N ALA A 191 -15.19 -3.28 2.59
CA ALA A 191 -14.40 -2.12 2.99
C ALA A 191 -13.22 -2.55 3.89
N LEU A 192 -12.03 -2.02 3.61
CA LEU A 192 -10.79 -2.31 4.30
C LEU A 192 -10.16 -1.00 4.76
N SER A 193 -9.83 -0.89 6.04
CA SER A 193 -9.03 0.22 6.57
C SER A 193 -7.65 -0.31 6.97
N MET A 194 -6.60 0.38 6.54
CA MET A 194 -5.22 -0.09 6.58
C MET A 194 -4.28 1.02 7.06
N THR A 195 -3.44 0.70 8.02
CA THR A 195 -2.36 1.58 8.48
C THR A 195 -1.01 0.98 8.13
N GLY A 196 0.01 1.81 7.87
CA GLY A 196 1.31 1.28 7.47
C GLY A 196 2.42 2.32 7.42
N VAL A 197 3.54 1.91 6.80
CA VAL A 197 4.72 2.74 6.60
C VAL A 197 5.24 2.59 5.17
N PHE A 198 5.54 3.72 4.55
CA PHE A 198 6.28 3.83 3.30
C PHE A 198 7.77 4.00 3.62
N ASP A 199 8.51 2.89 3.56
CA ASP A 199 9.93 2.77 3.90
C ASP A 199 10.76 2.11 2.76
N PRO A 200 10.83 2.72 1.56
CA PRO A 200 11.58 2.15 0.46
C PRO A 200 13.07 2.05 0.77
N HIS A 201 13.66 0.87 0.57
CA HIS A 201 15.10 0.67 0.65
C HIS A 201 15.84 1.56 -0.38
N SER A 202 17.14 1.83 -0.16
CA SER A 202 17.94 2.72 -1.02
C SER A 202 17.91 2.35 -2.51
N SER A 203 17.86 1.06 -2.83
CA SER A 203 17.71 0.52 -4.19
C SER A 203 16.31 0.73 -4.80
N ALA A 204 15.28 0.89 -3.97
CA ALA A 204 13.89 1.12 -4.39
C ALA A 204 13.54 2.61 -4.56
N LEU A 205 14.43 3.54 -4.17
CA LEU A 205 14.21 4.98 -4.27
C LEU A 205 13.75 5.49 -5.66
N PRO A 206 14.23 4.95 -6.81
CA PRO A 206 13.71 5.35 -8.12
C PRO A 206 12.24 4.98 -8.34
N ALA A 207 11.80 3.83 -7.83
CA ALA A 207 10.43 3.35 -7.94
C ALA A 207 9.49 4.10 -6.97
N ALA A 208 9.98 4.41 -5.76
CA ALA A 208 9.29 5.28 -4.81
C ALA A 208 9.11 6.71 -5.37
N SER A 209 10.18 7.27 -5.95
CA SER A 209 10.18 8.56 -6.65
C SER A 209 9.14 8.58 -7.77
N ASP A 210 9.08 7.56 -8.63
CA ASP A 210 8.10 7.48 -9.71
C ASP A 210 6.65 7.38 -9.20
N THR A 211 6.40 6.54 -8.20
CA THR A 211 5.09 6.36 -7.56
C THR A 211 4.55 7.68 -7.00
N ILE A 212 5.35 8.35 -6.16
CA ILE A 212 4.98 9.63 -5.54
C ILE A 212 4.88 10.74 -6.60
N SER A 213 5.75 10.72 -7.62
CA SER A 213 5.66 11.68 -8.74
C SER A 213 4.34 11.56 -9.49
N LYS A 214 3.85 10.34 -9.76
CA LYS A 214 2.55 10.11 -10.41
C LYS A 214 1.42 10.66 -9.54
N TYR A 215 1.36 10.22 -8.28
CA TYR A 215 0.36 10.66 -7.29
C TYR A 215 0.27 12.20 -7.19
N LEU A 216 1.41 12.89 -7.04
CA LEU A 216 1.50 14.36 -6.93
C LEU A 216 1.46 15.13 -8.26
N SER A 217 1.30 14.45 -9.40
CA SER A 217 1.21 15.07 -10.74
C SER A 217 -0.14 14.85 -11.42
N GLY A 218 -1.17 14.43 -10.67
CA GLY A 218 -2.49 14.16 -11.23
C GLY A 218 -2.54 12.87 -12.06
N ARG A 219 -1.68 11.88 -11.76
CA ARG A 219 -1.62 10.60 -12.49
C ARG A 219 -1.81 9.41 -11.54
N ASN A 220 -2.57 8.43 -12.01
CA ASN A 220 -2.69 7.12 -11.37
C ASN A 220 -1.31 6.48 -11.19
N ALA A 221 -1.06 5.89 -10.02
CA ALA A 221 0.12 5.08 -9.75
C ALA A 221 -0.27 3.61 -9.58
N SER A 222 0.17 2.76 -10.51
CA SER A 222 -0.02 1.31 -10.41
C SER A 222 0.91 0.71 -9.36
N LEU A 223 0.35 -0.15 -8.51
CA LEU A 223 1.00 -0.82 -7.40
C LEU A 223 0.62 -2.30 -7.40
N VAL A 224 1.43 -3.11 -6.71
CA VAL A 224 1.15 -4.52 -6.44
C VAL A 224 1.24 -4.74 -4.95
N VAL A 225 0.16 -5.20 -4.33
CA VAL A 225 0.12 -5.56 -2.92
C VAL A 225 0.29 -7.07 -2.82
N ARG A 226 1.10 -7.56 -1.87
CA ARG A 226 1.31 -8.99 -1.63
C ARG A 226 1.15 -9.32 -0.17
N GLY A 227 0.50 -10.43 0.16
CA GLY A 227 0.46 -10.91 1.54
C GLY A 227 1.82 -11.39 2.00
N THR A 228 2.16 -11.12 3.26
CA THR A 228 3.48 -11.42 3.83
C THR A 228 3.39 -12.23 5.12
N SER A 229 2.41 -11.92 5.97
CA SER A 229 2.23 -12.48 7.30
C SER A 229 0.76 -12.35 7.71
N GLY A 230 0.32 -13.13 8.70
CA GLY A 230 -0.99 -12.95 9.32
C GLY A 230 -1.08 -13.71 10.63
N THR A 231 -2.00 -13.32 11.50
CA THR A 231 -2.09 -13.83 12.89
C THR A 231 -2.66 -15.25 13.03
N THR A 232 -2.94 -15.93 11.92
CA THR A 232 -3.52 -17.27 11.93
C THR A 232 -2.50 -18.37 12.24
N SER A 233 -2.87 -19.29 13.13
CA SER A 233 -2.08 -20.49 13.43
C SER A 233 -2.10 -21.51 12.28
N ALA A 234 -3.17 -21.52 11.48
CA ALA A 234 -3.41 -22.51 10.43
C ALA A 234 -2.36 -22.42 9.30
N ALA A 235 -1.68 -23.54 9.04
CA ALA A 235 -0.60 -23.62 8.04
C ALA A 235 -1.10 -23.35 6.62
N TRP A 236 -2.22 -23.96 6.25
CA TRP A 236 -2.85 -23.74 4.94
C TRP A 236 -3.21 -22.27 4.72
N LEU A 237 -3.74 -21.58 5.73
CA LEU A 237 -4.18 -20.18 5.61
C LEU A 237 -2.99 -19.22 5.49
N ARG A 238 -1.89 -19.48 6.22
CA ARG A 238 -0.63 -18.74 6.03
C ARG A 238 -0.09 -18.89 4.60
N SER A 239 -0.15 -20.09 4.03
CA SER A 239 0.25 -20.33 2.64
C SER A 239 -0.58 -19.49 1.65
N VAL A 240 -1.90 -19.47 1.81
CA VAL A 240 -2.82 -18.65 1.00
C VAL A 240 -2.49 -17.16 1.13
N ILE A 241 -2.31 -16.65 2.35
CA ILE A 241 -1.90 -15.26 2.60
C ILE A 241 -0.60 -14.94 1.86
N THR A 242 0.42 -15.80 1.93
CA THR A 242 1.71 -15.55 1.23
C THR A 242 1.65 -15.67 -0.30
N SER A 243 0.64 -16.37 -0.86
CA SER A 243 0.43 -16.43 -2.30
C SER A 243 -0.33 -15.22 -2.86
N LEU A 244 -1.12 -14.55 -2.02
CA LEU A 244 -2.01 -13.45 -2.40
C LEU A 244 -1.23 -12.31 -3.06
N THR A 245 -1.54 -12.03 -4.33
CA THR A 245 -1.00 -10.90 -5.10
C THR A 245 -2.16 -10.10 -5.70
N ILE A 246 -2.26 -8.83 -5.31
CA ILE A 246 -3.39 -7.95 -5.67
C ILE A 246 -2.85 -6.74 -6.47
N PRO A 247 -3.24 -6.55 -7.74
CA PRO A 247 -2.97 -5.32 -8.46
C PRO A 247 -3.87 -4.19 -7.94
N VAL A 248 -3.27 -3.05 -7.60
CA VAL A 248 -3.98 -1.87 -7.07
C VAL A 248 -3.57 -0.64 -7.86
N THR A 249 -4.53 0.25 -8.11
CA THR A 249 -4.23 1.59 -8.64
C THR A 249 -4.49 2.63 -7.57
N LEU A 250 -3.43 3.33 -7.15
CA LEU A 250 -3.54 4.53 -6.32
C LEU A 250 -4.05 5.68 -7.20
N PRO A 251 -5.24 6.25 -6.93
CA PRO A 251 -5.72 7.44 -7.63
C PRO A 251 -4.82 8.65 -7.34
N PRO A 252 -4.80 9.67 -8.22
CA PRO A 252 -4.01 10.87 -8.00
C PRO A 252 -4.46 11.65 -6.76
N SER A 253 -3.54 12.45 -6.20
CA SER A 253 -3.94 13.50 -5.27
C SER A 253 -4.70 14.59 -6.01
N ASN A 254 -5.75 15.11 -5.36
CA ASN A 254 -6.42 16.35 -5.79
C ASN A 254 -5.63 17.61 -5.36
N ASP A 255 -4.64 17.46 -4.47
CA ASP A 255 -3.87 18.57 -3.90
C ASP A 255 -2.67 18.93 -4.78
N SER A 256 -2.69 20.14 -5.37
CA SER A 256 -1.54 20.64 -6.09
C SER A 256 -0.47 21.17 -5.13
N VAL A 257 0.62 20.42 -4.98
CA VAL A 257 1.82 20.83 -4.23
C VAL A 257 2.37 22.21 -4.64
N ILE A 258 2.16 22.65 -5.88
CA ILE A 258 2.56 23.99 -6.34
C ILE A 258 1.29 24.81 -6.60
N HIS A 259 1.07 25.87 -5.83
CA HIS A 259 -0.09 26.76 -5.95
C HIS A 259 0.18 27.98 -6.84
N GLY A 260 1.44 28.39 -6.99
CA GLY A 260 1.82 29.50 -7.85
C GLY A 260 3.31 29.54 -8.10
N ILE A 261 3.72 30.23 -9.17
CA ILE A 261 5.12 30.48 -9.50
C ILE A 261 5.27 31.97 -9.83
N ALA A 262 6.11 32.66 -9.09
CA ALA A 262 6.46 34.06 -9.29
C ALA A 262 7.91 34.16 -9.77
N MET A 263 8.16 34.95 -10.81
CA MET A 263 9.53 35.20 -11.29
C MET A 263 10.16 36.29 -10.42
N LYS A 264 11.21 35.96 -9.65
CA LYS A 264 11.98 36.95 -8.87
C LYS A 264 12.91 37.76 -9.76
N ARG A 265 13.51 37.10 -10.76
CA ARG A 265 14.41 37.69 -11.75
C ARG A 265 14.17 37.04 -13.09
N LEU A 266 14.19 37.86 -14.14
CA LEU A 266 14.11 37.43 -15.53
C LEU A 266 15.06 38.32 -16.32
N ASN A 267 15.97 37.72 -17.08
CA ASN A 267 16.93 38.37 -17.95
C ASN A 267 16.84 37.74 -19.35
N PHE A 268 17.00 38.57 -20.37
CA PHE A 268 16.99 38.15 -21.76
C PHE A 268 18.35 38.43 -22.37
N ASP A 269 18.97 37.40 -22.93
CA ASP A 269 20.06 37.61 -23.88
C ASP A 269 19.51 37.39 -25.29
N VAL A 270 19.52 38.45 -26.09
CA VAL A 270 19.00 38.47 -27.45
C VAL A 270 20.08 38.77 -28.49
N PHE A 271 21.36 38.77 -28.09
CA PHE A 271 22.49 39.09 -28.96
C PHE A 271 23.61 38.04 -28.87
N PRO A 272 23.94 37.32 -29.97
CA PRO A 272 23.42 37.46 -31.33
C PRO A 272 22.06 36.80 -31.55
N VAL A 273 21.19 37.48 -32.32
CA VAL A 273 19.77 37.16 -32.59
C VAL A 273 19.45 35.76 -33.17
N ALA A 274 20.44 34.92 -33.47
CA ALA A 274 20.23 33.59 -34.00
C ALA A 274 19.66 32.60 -32.98
N SER A 275 19.97 32.78 -31.69
CA SER A 275 19.53 31.91 -30.59
C SER A 275 19.35 32.72 -29.30
N PRO A 276 18.26 33.50 -29.15
CA PRO A 276 17.99 34.22 -27.92
C PRO A 276 17.82 33.24 -26.75
N THR A 277 18.29 33.63 -25.57
CA THR A 277 18.18 32.84 -24.34
C THR A 277 17.57 33.65 -23.20
N VAL A 278 17.07 32.94 -22.19
CA VAL A 278 16.52 33.49 -20.97
C VAL A 278 17.29 32.92 -19.78
N ALA A 279 17.66 33.82 -18.87
CA ALA A 279 18.16 33.49 -17.54
C ALA A 279 17.19 34.02 -16.49
N GLY A 280 17.12 33.41 -15.32
CA GLY A 280 16.18 33.85 -14.31
C GLY A 280 16.21 33.06 -13.01
N THR A 281 15.39 33.53 -12.07
CA THR A 281 15.13 32.84 -10.81
C THR A 281 13.63 32.83 -10.58
N ALA A 282 13.04 31.64 -10.60
CA ALA A 282 11.65 31.41 -10.26
C ALA A 282 11.52 31.04 -8.78
N LEU A 283 10.53 31.63 -8.12
CA LEU A 283 10.04 31.25 -6.79
C LEU A 283 8.68 30.59 -6.97
N ALA A 284 8.62 29.28 -6.80
CA ALA A 284 7.36 28.58 -6.60
C ALA A 284 6.89 28.78 -5.14
N ILE A 285 5.65 29.23 -4.99
CA ILE A 285 4.92 29.21 -3.71
C ILE A 285 4.49 27.77 -3.48
N TRP A 286 5.08 27.18 -2.45
CA TRP A 286 4.90 25.80 -2.09
C TRP A 286 4.09 25.70 -0.80
N ALA A 287 2.94 25.03 -0.86
CA ALA A 287 2.31 24.48 0.33
C ALA A 287 2.36 22.95 0.21
N CYS A 288 3.02 22.30 1.17
CA CYS A 288 2.91 20.85 1.31
C CYS A 288 1.64 20.60 2.15
N ALA A 289 0.57 20.12 1.52
CA ALA A 289 -0.66 19.73 2.22
C ALA A 289 -0.47 18.50 3.14
N PHE A 290 0.64 17.78 2.96
CA PHE A 290 0.98 16.56 3.68
C PHE A 290 1.85 16.87 4.91
N HIS A 291 1.64 16.17 6.02
CA HIS A 291 2.41 16.30 7.26
C HIS A 291 3.81 15.64 7.20
N ILE A 292 4.40 15.54 6.01
CA ILE A 292 5.64 14.79 5.74
C ILE A 292 6.80 15.70 5.36
N THR A 293 8.01 15.23 5.62
CA THR A 293 9.21 15.89 5.10
C THR A 293 9.42 15.51 3.65
N LEU A 294 9.29 16.52 2.78
CA LEU A 294 9.46 16.42 1.34
C LEU A 294 10.59 17.36 0.95
N ASP A 295 11.44 16.97 0.00
CA ASP A 295 12.44 17.84 -0.59
C ASP A 295 12.37 17.73 -2.12
N ILE A 296 12.56 18.85 -2.80
CA ILE A 296 12.43 18.97 -4.26
C ILE A 296 13.80 19.38 -4.79
N SER A 297 14.62 18.37 -5.09
CA SER A 297 16.01 18.56 -5.50
C SER A 297 16.21 19.14 -6.90
N ALA A 298 15.18 19.06 -7.77
CA ALA A 298 15.24 19.55 -9.15
C ALA A 298 13.84 19.88 -9.69
N LEU A 299 13.78 20.80 -10.65
CA LEU A 299 12.55 21.23 -11.32
C LEU A 299 12.81 21.43 -12.82
N ALA A 300 11.79 21.15 -13.64
CA ALA A 300 11.71 21.57 -15.04
C ALA A 300 10.51 22.51 -15.19
N LEU A 301 10.63 23.54 -16.03
CA LEU A 301 9.62 24.60 -16.19
C LEU A 301 9.37 24.90 -17.66
N ASP A 302 8.13 24.73 -18.12
CA ASP A 302 7.69 25.21 -19.42
C ASP A 302 6.89 26.52 -19.21
N PHE A 303 7.34 27.62 -19.83
CA PHE A 303 6.65 28.91 -19.70
C PHE A 303 6.59 29.70 -21.00
N THR A 304 5.50 30.44 -21.16
CA THR A 304 5.29 31.39 -22.26
C THR A 304 5.25 32.80 -21.71
N ILE A 305 6.03 33.68 -22.32
CA ILE A 305 6.12 35.10 -21.98
C ILE A 305 5.09 35.86 -22.81
N PHE A 306 4.32 36.74 -22.16
CA PHE A 306 3.30 37.57 -22.82
C PHE A 306 3.59 39.05 -22.62
N VAL A 307 3.50 39.84 -23.70
CA VAL A 307 3.55 41.31 -23.69
C VAL A 307 2.21 41.81 -24.20
N ASN A 308 1.50 42.63 -23.42
CA ASN A 308 0.18 43.19 -23.79
C ASN A 308 -0.81 42.12 -24.31
N GLY A 309 -0.84 40.95 -23.67
CA GLY A 309 -1.68 39.80 -24.07
C GLY A 309 -1.19 39.00 -25.28
N SER A 310 -0.15 39.45 -26.00
CA SER A 310 0.46 38.72 -27.12
C SER A 310 1.64 37.86 -26.65
N ALA A 311 1.74 36.62 -27.11
CA ALA A 311 2.88 35.75 -26.80
C ALA A 311 4.16 36.29 -27.49
N LEU A 312 5.21 36.51 -26.69
CA LEU A 312 6.53 36.94 -27.15
C LEU A 312 7.41 35.74 -27.53
N GLY A 313 7.34 34.67 -26.73
CA GLY A 313 8.09 33.44 -26.94
C GLY A 313 7.90 32.46 -25.78
N SER A 314 8.34 31.23 -25.96
CA SER A 314 8.30 30.16 -24.97
C SER A 314 9.69 29.61 -24.67
N ALA A 315 9.93 29.29 -23.41
CA ALA A 315 11.16 28.68 -22.93
C ALA A 315 10.82 27.40 -22.15
N ALA A 316 11.66 26.38 -22.32
CA ALA A 316 11.57 25.10 -21.63
C ALA A 316 12.86 24.89 -20.82
N VAL A 317 12.80 25.17 -19.52
CA VAL A 317 13.91 24.94 -18.59
C VAL A 317 14.00 23.43 -18.34
N PRO A 318 15.12 22.77 -18.71
CA PRO A 318 15.31 21.35 -18.42
C PRO A 318 15.44 21.10 -16.92
N TRP A 319 15.53 19.82 -16.51
CA TRP A 319 15.72 19.44 -15.11
C TRP A 319 16.95 20.11 -14.49
N THR A 320 16.68 21.18 -13.74
CA THR A 320 17.69 22.05 -13.14
C THR A 320 17.61 21.91 -11.62
N PRO A 321 18.74 21.87 -10.89
CA PRO A 321 18.73 21.79 -9.43
C PRO A 321 17.87 22.90 -8.81
N ALA A 322 17.09 22.52 -7.80
CA ALA A 322 16.20 23.41 -7.08
C ALA A 322 16.46 23.31 -5.58
N VAL A 323 16.16 24.40 -4.86
CA VAL A 323 16.31 24.49 -3.41
C VAL A 323 14.91 24.64 -2.81
N SER A 324 14.50 23.65 -2.00
CA SER A 324 13.20 23.66 -1.32
C SER A 324 13.36 23.96 0.18
N SER A 325 12.37 24.64 0.76
CA SER A 325 12.27 24.86 2.20
C SER A 325 10.80 24.88 2.61
N GLN A 326 10.34 23.82 3.27
CA GLN A 326 8.92 23.71 3.66
C GLN A 326 8.55 24.68 4.77
N ALA A 327 9.46 24.94 5.72
CA ALA A 327 9.26 25.93 6.78
C ALA A 327 9.08 27.36 6.25
N ALA A 328 9.65 27.68 5.07
CA ALA A 328 9.48 28.96 4.41
C ALA A 328 8.36 28.95 3.33
N GLY A 329 7.78 27.80 2.99
CA GLY A 329 6.85 27.65 1.87
C GLY A 329 7.46 27.99 0.50
N THR A 330 8.78 27.86 0.35
CA THR A 330 9.50 28.30 -0.86
C THR A 330 10.16 27.15 -1.59
N LEU A 331 10.01 27.14 -2.92
CA LEU A 331 10.84 26.37 -3.84
C LEU A 331 11.49 27.33 -4.83
N VAL A 332 12.82 27.37 -4.86
CA VAL A 332 13.60 28.26 -5.73
C VAL A 332 14.31 27.44 -6.80
N VAL A 333 14.18 27.84 -8.06
CA VAL A 333 15.02 27.36 -9.16
C VAL A 333 15.64 28.56 -9.88
N SER A 334 16.94 28.50 -10.10
CA SER A 334 17.68 29.46 -10.92
C SER A 334 18.14 28.74 -12.17
N PHE A 335 17.87 29.32 -13.33
CA PHE A 335 18.25 28.80 -14.63
C PHE A 335 18.95 29.88 -15.44
N ASP A 336 19.77 29.45 -16.37
CA ASP A 336 20.63 30.33 -17.15
C ASP A 336 20.75 29.79 -18.58
N HIS A 337 21.06 30.66 -19.54
CA HIS A 337 21.22 30.33 -20.96
C HIS A 337 20.11 29.42 -21.57
N THR A 338 18.86 29.50 -21.09
CA THR A 338 17.77 28.63 -21.57
C THR A 338 17.23 29.13 -22.92
N PRO A 339 17.23 28.33 -24.00
CA PRO A 339 16.79 28.79 -25.31
C PRO A 339 15.35 29.32 -25.33
N LEU A 340 15.15 30.49 -25.93
CA LEU A 340 13.85 31.11 -26.15
C LEU A 340 13.35 30.81 -27.57
N THR A 341 12.27 30.05 -27.68
CA THR A 341 11.55 29.92 -28.94
C THR A 341 10.69 31.16 -29.14
N VAL A 342 11.16 32.09 -29.97
CA VAL A 342 10.43 33.32 -30.30
C VAL A 342 9.15 33.00 -31.07
N ALA A 343 8.04 33.63 -30.69
CA ALA A 343 6.78 33.49 -31.40
C ALA A 343 6.85 34.22 -32.76
N SER A 344 6.59 33.51 -33.86
CA SER A 344 6.63 34.06 -35.20
C SER A 344 5.44 34.98 -35.47
N GLY A 345 5.65 36.31 -35.39
CA GLY A 345 4.64 37.27 -35.78
C GLY A 345 5.05 38.75 -35.65
N PRO A 346 4.16 39.68 -36.09
CA PRO A 346 4.33 41.11 -35.89
C PRO A 346 4.68 41.56 -34.45
N PRO A 347 4.07 41.03 -33.36
CA PRO A 347 4.29 41.57 -32.02
C PRO A 347 5.75 41.50 -31.55
N PHE A 348 6.51 40.47 -31.91
CA PHE A 348 7.93 40.39 -31.55
C PHE A 348 8.75 41.53 -32.19
N ARG A 349 8.51 41.80 -33.48
CA ARG A 349 9.19 42.90 -34.19
C ARG A 349 8.81 44.25 -33.60
N SER A 350 7.51 44.51 -33.34
CA SER A 350 7.08 45.79 -32.77
C SER A 350 7.56 46.00 -31.33
N SER A 351 7.59 44.96 -30.48
CA SER A 351 8.07 45.07 -29.11
C SER A 351 9.55 45.43 -29.05
N LEU A 352 10.38 44.87 -29.95
CA LEU A 352 11.80 45.26 -30.07
C LEU A 352 11.95 46.74 -30.47
N THR A 353 11.14 47.25 -31.40
CA THR A 353 11.18 48.68 -31.79
C THR A 353 10.72 49.61 -30.67
N THR A 354 9.78 49.19 -29.83
CA THR A 354 9.33 49.97 -28.66
C THR A 354 10.39 49.99 -27.55
N CYS A 355 11.06 48.87 -27.29
CA CYS A 355 12.15 48.81 -26.30
C CYS A 355 13.35 49.68 -26.69
N SER A 356 13.65 49.88 -27.98
CA SER A 356 14.75 50.75 -28.41
C SER A 356 14.42 52.24 -28.38
N SER A 357 13.20 52.64 -27.99
CA SER A 357 12.73 54.03 -28.09
C SER A 357 12.22 54.64 -26.77
N THR A 358 11.99 53.87 -25.70
CA THR A 358 11.60 54.41 -24.37
C THR A 358 12.22 53.63 -23.20
N PRO A 359 13.08 54.24 -22.35
CA PRO A 359 13.83 53.51 -21.31
C PRO A 359 13.20 53.47 -19.90
N THR A 360 11.98 53.98 -19.68
CA THR A 360 11.52 54.37 -18.33
C THR A 360 10.10 53.96 -17.91
N HIS A 361 9.66 52.72 -18.14
CA HIS A 361 8.45 52.18 -17.49
C HIS A 361 8.64 50.76 -16.93
N PRO A 362 8.22 50.49 -15.67
CA PRO A 362 8.28 49.14 -15.09
C PRO A 362 7.16 48.26 -15.66
N PHE A 363 7.53 47.22 -16.43
CA PHE A 363 6.59 46.24 -16.95
C PHE A 363 6.10 45.28 -15.86
N VAL A 364 4.78 45.17 -15.70
CA VAL A 364 4.13 44.14 -14.88
C VAL A 364 3.88 42.92 -15.75
N TRP A 365 4.46 41.78 -15.39
CA TRP A 365 4.36 40.53 -16.12
C TRP A 365 3.39 39.55 -15.44
N SER A 366 2.51 38.93 -16.22
CA SER A 366 1.69 37.79 -15.80
C SER A 366 1.87 36.64 -16.80
N ALA A 367 2.20 35.45 -16.31
CA ALA A 367 2.48 34.28 -17.14
C ALA A 367 1.72 33.05 -16.63
N PRO A 368 0.85 32.42 -17.44
CA PRO A 368 0.29 31.12 -17.11
C PRO A 368 1.33 30.01 -17.39
N LEU A 369 1.97 29.48 -16.34
CA LEU A 369 2.89 28.34 -16.47
C LEU A 369 2.15 27.00 -16.59
N ARG A 370 2.73 26.07 -17.34
CA ARG A 370 2.36 24.63 -17.34
C ARG A 370 3.59 23.81 -16.97
N LEU A 371 3.42 22.76 -16.17
CA LEU A 371 4.54 22.14 -15.46
C LEU A 371 4.54 20.62 -15.60
N ARG A 372 5.71 20.02 -15.85
CA ARG A 372 5.93 18.56 -15.81
C ARG A 372 6.74 18.20 -14.56
N ARG A 373 6.21 17.29 -13.74
CA ARG A 373 6.76 16.96 -12.41
C ARG A 373 7.48 15.60 -12.40
N LYS A 374 8.59 15.51 -11.68
CA LYS A 374 9.22 14.29 -11.16
C LYS A 374 9.97 14.66 -9.89
N LEU A 375 9.57 14.06 -8.77
CA LEU A 375 10.05 14.37 -7.42
C LEU A 375 10.95 13.25 -6.91
N ARG A 376 12.01 13.60 -6.17
CA ARG A 376 12.92 12.64 -5.53
C ARG A 376 13.06 13.00 -4.06
N LEU A 377 12.62 12.13 -3.15
CA LEU A 377 12.76 12.35 -1.72
C LEU A 377 14.25 12.36 -1.33
N ALA A 378 14.63 13.32 -0.50
CA ALA A 378 15.91 13.34 0.20
C ALA A 378 15.78 12.64 1.56
N THR A 379 16.83 11.91 1.98
CA THR A 379 16.92 11.30 3.31
C THR A 379 17.55 12.25 4.33
N SER A 380 17.04 12.23 5.57
CA SER A 380 17.57 13.04 6.67
C SER A 380 19.04 12.66 7.01
N PRO A 381 19.93 13.63 7.29
CA PRO A 381 21.27 13.33 7.81
C PRO A 381 21.18 12.84 9.26
N SER A 382 21.79 11.70 9.56
CA SER A 382 21.89 11.21 10.93
C SER A 382 22.88 12.04 11.76
N ARG A 383 22.40 12.60 12.86
CA ARG A 383 23.16 13.53 13.72
C ARG A 383 24.15 12.78 14.61
N ARG A 384 25.40 12.60 14.16
CA ARG A 384 26.53 12.25 15.05
C ARG A 384 27.40 13.47 15.35
N SER A 385 27.26 13.97 16.57
CA SER A 385 28.25 14.87 17.18
C SER A 385 29.58 14.13 17.36
N ARG A 386 30.68 14.73 16.86
CA ARG A 386 31.98 14.66 17.54
C ARG A 386 32.78 15.93 17.26
N SER A 387 33.52 16.34 18.29
CA SER A 387 34.16 17.65 18.39
C SER A 387 35.17 17.94 17.28
N THR A 388 35.17 19.21 16.89
CA THR A 388 36.28 19.93 16.25
C THR A 388 37.64 19.57 16.86
N SER A 389 38.63 19.35 16.01
CA SER A 389 39.95 19.97 16.18
C SER A 389 40.47 20.39 14.81
N GLN A 390 41.17 21.52 14.76
CA GLN A 390 41.53 22.23 13.53
C GLN A 390 42.80 21.65 12.89
N SER A 391 42.80 21.54 11.55
CA SER A 391 44.02 21.51 10.73
C SER A 391 43.78 22.22 9.39
N PHE A 392 44.02 23.54 9.36
CA PHE A 392 44.65 24.16 8.17
C PHE A 392 46.11 23.63 8.12
N CYS A 393 46.84 23.59 7.00
CA CYS A 393 46.75 24.42 5.79
C CYS A 393 47.43 23.76 4.56
N SER A 394 47.04 24.21 3.35
CA SER A 394 47.85 24.46 2.13
C SER A 394 48.93 23.50 1.61
N ALA A 395 48.93 23.28 0.28
CA ALA A 395 50.12 22.88 -0.49
C ALA A 395 50.16 23.54 -1.89
N LEU A 396 51.14 24.44 -2.09
CA LEU A 396 51.79 24.95 -3.32
C LEU A 396 52.40 26.34 -3.01
N PRO A 397 53.50 26.80 -3.65
CA PRO A 397 54.30 26.19 -4.72
C PRO A 397 55.77 25.91 -4.31
N ALA A 398 56.66 25.74 -5.30
CA ALA A 398 58.03 25.22 -5.16
C ALA A 398 59.15 26.29 -5.12
N SER A 399 60.36 25.80 -4.75
CA SER A 399 61.69 26.40 -5.02
C SER A 399 62.21 27.45 -3.99
N PRO A 400 63.54 27.62 -3.81
CA PRO A 400 64.26 26.79 -2.83
C PRO A 400 65.31 27.54 -1.96
N THR A 401 65.77 26.97 -0.84
CA THR A 401 67.21 26.89 -0.46
C THR A 401 67.47 26.22 0.90
N LEU A 402 68.49 25.34 0.89
CA LEU A 402 69.48 24.93 1.92
C LEU A 402 69.13 24.76 3.43
N PRO A 403 69.72 23.75 4.12
CA PRO A 403 69.36 23.36 5.48
C PRO A 403 70.35 23.88 6.56
N SER A 404 70.02 23.71 7.85
CA SER A 404 70.78 22.80 8.73
C SER A 404 70.28 22.73 10.19
N THR A 405 70.36 21.51 10.74
CA THR A 405 70.64 21.14 12.15
C THR A 405 69.76 21.62 13.33
N SER A 406 68.99 20.66 13.87
CA SER A 406 69.13 20.07 15.24
C SER A 406 68.97 20.93 16.52
N ALA A 407 68.59 20.38 17.68
CA ALA A 407 67.85 19.16 18.05
C ALA A 407 67.63 19.13 19.58
N LEU A 408 66.79 18.20 20.02
CA LEU A 408 66.62 17.63 21.37
C LEU A 408 65.85 18.43 22.46
N PRO A 409 65.15 17.71 23.37
CA PRO A 409 64.21 18.27 24.35
C PRO A 409 64.67 18.01 25.80
N SER A 410 63.80 18.25 26.81
CA SER A 410 63.77 17.42 28.02
C SER A 410 62.59 17.69 28.99
N LEU A 411 62.24 16.63 29.75
CA LEU A 411 61.68 16.61 31.11
C LEU A 411 60.19 16.94 31.39
N THR A 412 59.44 15.86 31.63
CA THR A 412 58.47 15.71 32.75
C THR A 412 59.24 15.29 34.03
N PRO A 413 58.66 14.82 35.17
CA PRO A 413 57.27 14.83 35.68
C PRO A 413 57.14 15.27 37.17
N ARG A 414 55.91 15.38 37.72
CA ARG A 414 55.58 14.90 39.09
C ARG A 414 54.06 14.86 39.40
N SER A 415 53.69 13.89 40.24
CA SER A 415 52.35 13.59 40.81
C SER A 415 52.39 13.83 42.36
N PRO A 416 51.46 13.35 43.23
CA PRO A 416 50.06 12.86 43.13
C PRO A 416 49.14 13.39 44.30
N THR A 417 48.13 12.60 44.73
CA THR A 417 47.30 12.62 46.00
C THR A 417 45.96 13.40 45.97
N THR A 418 44.84 12.98 46.59
CA THR A 418 44.42 11.72 47.30
C THR A 418 42.89 11.62 47.51
N SER A 419 42.41 10.42 47.90
CA SER A 419 41.26 10.11 48.80
C SER A 419 39.85 9.84 48.22
N SER A 420 39.09 8.99 48.96
CA SER A 420 37.94 8.18 48.50
C SER A 420 36.74 8.24 49.51
N PRO A 421 35.89 7.22 49.79
CA PRO A 421 34.44 7.30 49.47
C PRO A 421 33.44 6.95 50.63
N SER A 422 32.12 7.03 50.35
CA SER A 422 31.02 6.50 51.19
C SER A 422 29.64 6.52 50.47
N SER A 423 28.56 5.85 50.91
CA SER A 423 28.32 4.38 50.94
C SER A 423 26.88 4.03 51.41
N SER A 424 26.37 2.82 51.07
CA SER A 424 25.27 2.05 51.72
C SER A 424 23.79 2.45 51.53
N THR A 425 22.76 1.60 51.80
CA THR A 425 22.50 0.16 51.43
C THR A 425 20.97 -0.16 51.48
N LEU A 426 20.61 -1.38 51.07
CA LEU A 426 19.30 -2.09 51.04
C LEU A 426 18.22 -1.79 52.12
N ALA A 427 16.95 -2.06 51.77
CA ALA A 427 16.11 -3.09 52.44
C ALA A 427 14.80 -3.42 51.67
N SER A 428 14.21 -4.59 51.93
CA SER A 428 12.99 -5.15 51.31
C SER A 428 11.82 -5.33 52.30
N THR A 429 10.63 -5.76 51.82
CA THR A 429 9.98 -7.10 52.09
C THR A 429 8.43 -7.07 52.30
N THR A 430 7.73 -8.05 51.67
CA THR A 430 6.53 -8.82 52.14
C THR A 430 5.06 -8.31 52.14
N ARG A 431 4.25 -8.97 51.27
CA ARG A 431 3.08 -9.87 51.52
C ARG A 431 1.63 -9.38 51.87
N ARG A 432 0.73 -9.74 50.92
CA ARG A 432 -0.50 -10.61 51.00
C ARG A 432 -1.90 -10.02 51.40
N PRO A 433 -3.02 -10.72 51.06
CA PRO A 433 -4.34 -10.13 50.80
C PRO A 433 -5.51 -10.78 51.59
N LEU A 434 -6.78 -10.43 51.27
CA LEU A 434 -8.06 -11.15 51.52
C LEU A 434 -9.22 -10.38 50.80
N ALA A 435 -10.49 -10.81 50.85
CA ALA A 435 -11.13 -11.89 50.09
C ALA A 435 -12.68 -11.75 50.11
N VAL A 436 -13.36 -12.19 49.03
CA VAL A 436 -14.70 -12.84 48.92
C VAL A 436 -15.84 -12.48 49.90
N THR A 437 -17.00 -12.07 49.36
CA THR A 437 -18.40 -12.58 49.60
C THR A 437 -19.40 -11.59 48.98
N SER A 438 -20.67 -11.86 48.60
CA SER A 438 -21.44 -12.99 48.06
C SER A 438 -22.93 -12.65 48.23
N GLY A 439 -23.78 -12.88 47.23
CA GLY A 439 -25.25 -12.72 47.29
C GLY A 439 -25.79 -11.71 46.26
N GLY A 440 -26.87 -11.93 45.51
CA GLY A 440 -27.76 -13.09 45.43
C GLY A 440 -29.21 -12.78 45.83
N LEU A 441 -30.10 -12.56 44.85
CA LEU A 441 -31.51 -13.00 44.80
C LEU A 441 -32.28 -12.41 43.60
N SER A 442 -33.48 -12.95 43.37
CA SER A 442 -34.27 -12.95 42.11
C SER A 442 -35.56 -12.12 42.15
N SER A 443 -36.01 -11.62 40.99
CA SER A 443 -37.43 -11.66 40.53
C SER A 443 -37.51 -11.11 39.09
N THR A 444 -38.12 -11.72 38.05
CA THR A 444 -39.48 -12.27 37.80
C THR A 444 -40.33 -11.34 36.93
N SER A 445 -40.57 -11.76 35.68
CA SER A 445 -41.67 -11.43 34.72
C SER A 445 -42.18 -10.00 34.52
N ALA A 446 -42.26 -9.59 33.24
CA ALA A 446 -43.47 -8.98 32.67
C ALA A 446 -43.56 -9.25 31.16
N THR A 447 -44.73 -9.68 30.69
CA THR A 447 -45.05 -9.92 29.28
C THR A 447 -45.88 -8.74 28.73
N ARG A 448 -45.89 -8.57 27.40
CA ARG A 448 -47.00 -8.04 26.56
C ARG A 448 -46.89 -6.57 26.10
N ALA A 449 -46.53 -6.42 24.83
CA ALA A 449 -47.35 -5.75 23.82
C ALA A 449 -47.20 -6.55 22.50
#